data_AF-A0A932T4S0-F1
#
_entry.id   AF-A0A932T4S0-F1
#
_cell.length_a   1.000
_cell.length_b   1.000
_cell.length_c   1.000
_cell.angle_alpha   90.00
_cell.angle_beta   90.00
_cell.angle_gamma   90.00
#
_symmetry.space_group_name_H-M   'P 1'
#
loop_
_entity.id
_entity.type
_entity.pdbx_description
1 polymer ?
#
loop_
_entity_poly.entity_id
_entity_poly.type
_entity_poly.pdbx_seq_one_letter_code
_entity_poly.pdbx_strand_id
1 'polypeptide(L)'
;AENGAVIPISFDSTLKARTVAIFQDSNPEATVAVFTITPKSVIDYAVRIKMQKTGTITVVADVDGTLHSVSKVVKVTIGGCGG
;
A
#
# COMPACT_ATOMS: atom_id res chain seq x y z
N ALA A 1 13.62 3.27 -5.45
CA ALA A 1 13.06 2.53 -6.59
C ALA A 1 13.47 3.24 -7.87
N GLU A 2 14.05 2.51 -8.81
CA GLU A 2 14.65 3.06 -10.04
C GLU A 2 13.59 3.47 -11.08
N ASN A 3 12.38 2.88 -11.04
CA ASN A 3 11.27 3.21 -11.92
C ASN A 3 10.01 3.57 -11.10
N GLY A 4 9.75 4.87 -10.87
CA GLY A 4 8.52 5.37 -10.23
C GLY A 4 7.21 4.97 -10.93
N ALA A 5 7.30 4.46 -12.17
CA ALA A 5 6.17 3.89 -12.92
C ALA A 5 5.65 2.57 -12.35
N VAL A 6 6.48 1.79 -11.65
CA VAL A 6 6.11 0.47 -11.10
C VAL A 6 6.88 0.23 -9.81
N ILE A 7 6.26 0.59 -8.67
CA ILE A 7 6.79 0.34 -7.34
C ILE A 7 6.15 -0.94 -6.79
N PRO A 8 6.90 -2.04 -6.61
CA PRO A 8 6.38 -3.22 -5.94
C PRO A 8 6.27 -2.98 -4.43
N ILE A 9 5.09 -3.21 -3.87
CA ILE A 9 4.82 -3.19 -2.44
C ILE A 9 4.22 -4.54 -2.07
N SER A 10 4.81 -5.19 -1.08
CA SER A 10 4.27 -6.40 -0.48
C SER A 10 3.98 -6.15 0.99
N PHE A 11 2.90 -6.75 1.48
CA PHE A 11 2.54 -6.75 2.89
C PHE A 11 1.78 -8.01 3.23
N ASP A 12 2.06 -8.52 4.42
CA ASP A 12 1.39 -9.65 5.02
C ASP A 12 0.85 -9.26 6.40
N SER A 13 -0.11 -10.03 6.91
CA SER A 13 -0.60 -9.86 8.25
C SER A 13 -1.15 -11.17 8.82
N THR A 14 -0.88 -11.41 10.10
CA THR A 14 -1.50 -12.49 10.87
C THR A 14 -2.81 -12.06 11.53
N LEU A 15 -3.21 -10.79 11.40
CA LEU A 15 -4.45 -10.26 11.95
C LEU A 15 -5.66 -10.72 11.11
N LYS A 16 -6.77 -11.02 11.78
CA LYS A 16 -8.06 -11.31 11.12
C LYS A 16 -8.76 -10.01 10.73
N ALA A 17 -8.17 -9.27 9.79
CA ALA A 17 -8.77 -8.04 9.31
C ALA A 17 -9.96 -8.32 8.39
N ARG A 18 -11.01 -7.52 8.51
CA ARG A 18 -12.15 -7.51 7.58
C ARG A 18 -11.87 -6.66 6.34
N THR A 19 -11.09 -5.60 6.52
CA THR A 19 -10.74 -4.68 5.45
C THR A 19 -9.26 -4.32 5.56
N VAL A 20 -8.55 -4.30 4.43
CA VAL A 20 -7.20 -3.75 4.34
C VAL A 20 -7.16 -2.69 3.26
N ALA A 21 -6.71 -1.48 3.60
CA ALA A 21 -6.58 -0.36 2.68
C ALA A 21 -5.13 0.09 2.58
N ILE A 22 -4.71 0.48 1.39
CA ILE A 22 -3.38 1.01 1.09
C ILE A 22 -3.53 2.47 0.68
N PHE A 23 -2.73 3.32 1.30
CA PHE A 23 -2.68 4.75 1.03
C PHE A 23 -1.25 5.18 0.66
N GLN A 24 -1.15 6.28 -0.07
CA GLN A 24 0.08 6.98 -0.36
C GLN A 24 -0.10 8.50 -0.23
N ASP A 25 0.99 9.23 -0.04
CA ASP A 25 1.03 10.71 -0.05
C ASP A 25 1.76 11.27 -1.28
N SER A 26 2.18 10.40 -2.20
CA SER A 26 3.09 10.75 -3.29
C SER A 26 2.37 11.21 -4.56
N ASN A 27 1.05 11.00 -4.64
CA ASN A 27 0.18 11.39 -5.74
C ASN A 27 -1.04 12.19 -5.21
N PRO A 28 -1.78 12.93 -6.06
CA PRO A 28 -3.00 13.62 -5.65
C PRO A 28 -4.08 12.68 -5.08
N GLU A 29 -4.15 11.46 -5.61
CA GLU A 29 -5.03 10.41 -5.09
C GLU A 29 -4.27 9.58 -4.04
N ALA A 30 -4.74 9.68 -2.79
CA ALA A 30 -4.11 9.00 -1.67
C ALA A 30 -4.48 7.52 -1.61
N THR A 31 -5.74 7.17 -1.87
CA THR A 31 -6.21 5.79 -1.83
C THR A 31 -5.66 5.01 -3.01
N VAL A 32 -4.93 3.93 -2.73
CA VAL A 32 -4.35 3.07 -3.77
C VAL A 32 -5.25 1.86 -4.02
N ALA A 33 -5.64 1.16 -2.96
CA ALA A 33 -6.48 -0.03 -3.04
C ALA A 33 -7.19 -0.27 -1.71
N VAL A 34 -8.36 -0.89 -1.77
CA VAL A 34 -9.10 -1.37 -0.61
C VAL A 34 -9.53 -2.80 -0.88
N PHE A 35 -9.17 -3.70 0.03
CA PHE A 35 -9.47 -5.12 -0.03
C PHE A 35 -10.45 -5.47 1.07
N THR A 36 -11.59 -6.03 0.68
CA THR A 36 -12.51 -6.68 1.62
C THR A 36 -12.09 -8.14 1.77
N ILE A 37 -11.84 -8.55 3.01
CA ILE A 37 -11.23 -9.85 3.33
C ILE A 37 -12.28 -10.75 3.95
N THR A 38 -12.31 -12.01 3.49
CA THR A 38 -13.21 -13.02 4.05
C THR A 38 -12.55 -13.69 5.27
N PRO A 39 -13.32 -14.21 6.24
CA PRO A 39 -12.77 -14.72 7.50
C PRO A 39 -11.77 -15.89 7.38
N LYS A 40 -11.69 -16.54 6.22
CA LYS A 40 -10.79 -17.67 5.93
C LYS A 40 -9.63 -17.29 5.00
N SER A 41 -9.53 -16.02 4.61
CA SER A 41 -8.48 -15.55 3.71
C SER A 41 -7.18 -15.31 4.47
N VAL A 42 -6.06 -15.67 3.83
CA VAL A 42 -4.72 -15.29 4.28
C VAL A 42 -4.40 -13.91 3.72
N ILE A 43 -3.90 -13.01 4.56
CA ILE A 43 -3.47 -11.67 4.16
C ILE A 43 -2.00 -11.75 3.77
N ASP A 44 -1.76 -11.94 2.48
CA ASP A 44 -0.44 -11.85 1.84
C ASP A 44 -0.66 -11.25 0.45
N TYR A 45 -0.34 -9.98 0.30
CA TYR A 45 -0.62 -9.21 -0.90
C TYR A 45 0.65 -8.58 -1.45
N ALA A 46 0.81 -8.69 -2.76
CA ALA A 46 1.82 -7.98 -3.52
C ALA A 46 1.11 -7.15 -4.60
N VAL A 47 1.27 -5.82 -4.53
CA VAL A 47 0.71 -4.88 -5.49
C VAL A 47 1.82 -4.05 -6.11
N ARG A 48 1.58 -3.58 -7.33
CA ARG A 48 2.47 -2.66 -8.03
C ARG A 48 1.77 -1.32 -8.17
N ILE A 49 2.35 -0.27 -7.61
CA ILE A 49 1.74 1.05 -7.50
C ILE A 49 2.59 2.08 -8.23
N LYS A 50 1.96 3.15 -8.72
CA LYS A 50 2.65 4.28 -9.35
C LYS A 50 2.88 5.37 -8.29
N MET A 51 4.12 5.85 -8.17
CA MET A 51 4.47 6.95 -7.26
C MET A 51 5.21 8.03 -8.05
N GLN A 52 4.70 9.27 -8.03
CA GLN A 52 5.30 10.40 -8.76
C GLN A 52 6.58 10.91 -8.09
N LYS A 53 6.67 10.83 -6.76
CA LYS A 53 7.78 11.33 -5.95
C LYS A 53 8.01 10.42 -4.75
N THR A 54 9.08 10.71 -4.01
CA THR A 54 9.31 10.08 -2.71
C THR A 54 8.16 10.44 -1.77
N GLY A 55 7.73 9.44 -1.00
CA GLY A 55 6.75 9.64 0.06
C GLY A 55 6.48 8.37 0.84
N THR A 56 5.36 8.34 1.53
CA THR A 56 5.00 7.33 2.51
C THR A 56 3.84 6.48 2.00
N ILE A 57 4.01 5.16 2.10
CA ILE A 57 2.93 4.19 1.93
C ILE A 57 2.42 3.80 3.30
N THR A 58 1.11 3.88 3.50
CA THR A 58 0.44 3.50 4.74
C THR A 58 -0.56 2.40 4.45
N VAL A 59 -0.42 1.27 5.14
CA VAL A 59 -1.38 0.17 5.10
C VAL A 59 -2.20 0.23 6.37
N VAL A 60 -3.53 0.21 6.24
CA VAL A 60 -4.48 0.23 7.34
C VAL A 60 -5.30 -1.06 7.29
N ALA A 61 -5.38 -1.77 8.39
CA ALA A 61 -6.19 -2.96 8.57
C ALA A 61 -7.28 -2.68 9.61
N ASP A 62 -8.54 -2.95 9.25
CA ASP A 62 -9.68 -2.93 10.17
C ASP A 62 -9.91 -4.33 10.73
N VAL A 63 -9.71 -4.46 12.04
CA VAL A 63 -9.96 -5.68 12.81
C VAL A 63 -11.12 -5.39 13.76
N ASP A 64 -12.32 -5.83 13.39
CA ASP A 64 -13.55 -5.69 14.18
C ASP A 64 -13.81 -4.27 14.70
N GLY A 65 -13.53 -3.25 13.87
CA GLY A 65 -13.72 -1.82 14.20
C GLY A 65 -12.47 -1.14 14.78
N THR A 66 -11.39 -1.89 15.04
CA THR A 66 -10.10 -1.32 15.46
C THR A 66 -9.19 -1.17 14.25
N LEU A 67 -8.74 0.05 14.00
CA LEU A 67 -7.82 0.35 12.90
C LEU A 67 -6.37 0.17 13.36
N HIS A 68 -5.67 -0.78 12.73
CA HIS A 68 -4.23 -0.97 12.84
C HIS A 68 -3.56 -0.38 11.61
N SER A 69 -2.43 0.31 11.76
CA SER A 69 -1.70 0.87 10.62
C SER A 69 -0.20 0.65 10.72
N VAL A 70 0.41 0.52 9.55
CA VAL A 70 1.87 0.51 9.38
C VAL A 70 2.23 1.42 8.22
N SER A 71 3.31 2.17 8.37
CA SER A 71 3.78 3.10 7.35
C SER A 71 5.23 2.85 6.99
N LYS A 72 5.56 3.00 5.70
CA LYS A 72 6.91 2.86 5.18
C LYS A 72 7.21 3.95 4.17
N VAL A 73 8.34 4.62 4.36
CA VAL A 73 8.83 5.62 3.41
C VAL A 73 9.46 4.90 2.21
N VAL A 74 9.00 5.23 1.01
CA VAL A 74 9.52 4.74 -0.25
C VAL A 74 10.22 5.89 -0.97
N LYS A 75 11.53 5.74 -1.16
CA LYS A 75 12.33 6.69 -1.93
C LYS A 75 12.24 6.39 -3.41
N VAL A 76 11.71 7.35 -4.17
CA VAL A 76 11.74 7.36 -5.64
C VAL A 76 12.91 8.26 -6.04
N THR A 77 13.95 7.65 -6.59
CA THR A 77 15.04 8.38 -7.25
C THR A 77 14.55 8.74 -8.65
N ILE A 78 14.55 10.04 -8.94
CA ILE A 78 14.04 10.69 -10.15
C ILE A 78 14.30 9.83 -11.40
N GLY A 79 13.23 9.39 -12.07
CA GLY A 79 13.32 8.50 -13.24
C GLY A 79 12.03 7.76 -13.63
N GLY A 80 10.94 7.88 -12.86
CA GLY A 80 9.74 7.08 -13.05
C GLY A 80 8.67 7.56 -14.03
N CYS A 81 8.87 8.69 -14.70
CA CYS A 81 7.94 9.20 -15.72
C CYS A 81 8.59 9.21 -17.11
N GLY A 82 9.62 8.38 -17.32
CA GLY A 82 10.18 8.12 -18.63
C GLY A 82 9.35 7.06 -19.35
N GLY A 83 8.33 7.50 -20.08
CA GLY A 83 7.97 6.81 -21.31
C GLY A 83 9.08 6.96 -22.34
#